data_AF-A0A959CZD0-F1
#
_entry.id   AF-A0A959CZD0-F1
#
_cell.length_a   1.000
_cell.length_b   1.000
_cell.length_c   1.000
_cell.angle_alpha   90.00
_cell.angle_beta   90.00
_cell.angle_gamma   90.00
#
_symmetry.space_group_name_H-M   'P 1'
#
loop_
_entity.id
_entity.type
_entity.pdbx_description
1 polymer ?
#
loop_
_entity_poly.entity_id
_entity_poly.type
_entity_poly.pdbx_seq_one_letter_code
_entity_poly.pdbx_strand_id
1 'polypeptide(L)'
;MKHEESVLVPRYLLRTLTPAGYFSRFYELVQASALSHVQAWEAIEGERAAVGLPPGYTSPESCRVAKSRLFRAGLVRIMED
;
A
#
# COMPACT_ATOMS: atom_id res chain seq x y z
N MET A 1 25.52 -16.40 19.96
CA MET A 1 24.28 -15.69 20.32
C MET A 1 23.94 -14.80 19.14
N LYS A 2 22.86 -15.04 18.40
CA LYS A 2 22.46 -14.12 17.32
C LYS A 2 21.88 -12.89 18.01
N HIS A 3 22.48 -11.72 17.80
CA HIS A 3 21.93 -10.47 18.29
C HIS A 3 20.53 -10.30 17.68
N GLU A 4 19.51 -10.13 18.52
CA GLU A 4 18.19 -9.69 18.08
C GLU A 4 18.34 -8.24 17.62
N GLU A 5 18.49 -8.05 16.32
CA GLU A 5 18.55 -6.73 15.70
C GLU A 5 17.15 -6.11 15.76
N SER A 6 16.96 -5.17 16.68
CA SER A 6 15.69 -4.44 16.80
C SER A 6 15.65 -3.29 15.79
N VAL A 7 14.70 -3.33 14.86
CA VAL A 7 14.46 -2.25 13.88
C VAL A 7 13.32 -1.36 14.35
N LEU A 8 13.53 -0.04 14.32
CA LEU A 8 12.48 0.93 14.59
C LEU A 8 11.65 1.14 13.33
N VAL A 9 10.37 0.77 13.39
CA VAL A 9 9.43 0.91 12.27
C VAL A 9 8.39 1.98 12.60
N PRO A 10 8.23 3.03 11.77
CA PRO A 10 7.15 4.00 11.92
C PRO A 10 5.78 3.31 11.96
N ARG A 11 4.92 3.69 12.92
CA ARG A 11 3.60 3.07 13.11
C ARG A 11 2.73 3.14 11.85
N TYR A 12 2.88 4.18 11.04
CA TYR A 12 2.13 4.30 9.79
C TYR A 12 2.55 3.25 8.76
N LEU A 13 3.82 2.83 8.72
CA LEU A 13 4.28 1.75 7.86
C LEU A 13 3.77 0.40 8.31
N LEU A 14 3.62 0.16 9.61
CA LEU A 14 2.99 -1.07 10.10
C LEU A 14 1.55 -1.24 9.60
N ARG A 15 0.80 -0.14 9.44
CA ARG A 15 -0.57 -0.19 8.88
C ARG A 15 -0.59 -0.68 7.43
N THR A 16 0.49 -0.45 6.68
CA THR A 16 0.61 -0.88 5.28
C THR A 16 0.75 -2.41 5.14
N LEU A 17 0.87 -3.17 6.24
CA LEU A 17 0.81 -4.63 6.23
C LEU A 17 -0.58 -5.18 5.84
N THR A 18 -1.61 -4.34 5.89
CA THR A 18 -2.97 -4.70 5.43
C THR A 18 -3.28 -3.99 4.10
N PRO A 19 -4.12 -4.59 3.22
CA PRO A 19 -4.55 -3.93 2.00
C PRO A 19 -5.19 -2.56 2.25
N ALA A 20 -6.04 -2.45 3.27
CA ALA A 20 -6.72 -1.19 3.62
C ALA A 20 -5.72 -0.10 4.03
N GLY A 21 -4.77 -0.41 4.91
CA GLY A 21 -3.76 0.56 5.33
C GLY A 21 -2.76 0.90 4.22
N TYR A 22 -2.43 -0.07 3.35
CA TYR A 22 -1.60 0.18 2.18
C TYR A 22 -2.27 1.18 1.24
N PHE A 23 -3.53 0.93 0.86
CA PHE A 23 -4.22 1.82 -0.07
C PHE A 23 -4.59 3.17 0.56
N SER A 24 -4.80 3.24 1.88
CA SER A 24 -4.90 4.53 2.59
C SER A 24 -3.64 5.37 2.36
N ARG A 25 -2.45 4.82 2.66
CA ARG A 25 -1.17 5.52 2.46
C ARG A 25 -0.90 5.84 1.00
N PHE A 26 -1.22 4.92 0.09
CA PHE A 26 -1.14 5.15 -1.35
C PHE A 26 -1.96 6.39 -1.78
N TYR A 27 -3.21 6.49 -1.33
CA TYR A 27 -4.07 7.62 -1.69
C TYR A 27 -3.70 8.92 -0.96
N GLU A 28 -3.15 8.86 0.25
CA GLU A 28 -2.52 10.02 0.90
C GLU A 28 -1.40 10.58 0.01
N LEU A 29 -0.53 9.72 -0.54
CA LEU A 29 0.57 10.14 -1.41
C LEU A 29 0.08 10.72 -2.75
N VAL A 30 -0.97 10.13 -3.34
CA VAL A 30 -1.59 10.63 -4.57
C VAL A 30 -2.24 12.00 -4.34
N GLN A 31 -2.96 12.19 -3.22
CA GLN A 31 -3.73 13.40 -2.95
C GLN A 31 -2.89 14.54 -2.35
N ALA A 32 -2.03 14.23 -1.36
CA ALA A 32 -1.25 15.23 -0.63
C ALA A 32 -0.02 15.71 -1.41
N SER A 33 0.60 14.82 -2.18
CA SER A 33 1.85 15.10 -2.90
C SER A 33 1.68 15.16 -4.42
N ALA A 34 0.44 15.09 -4.91
CA ALA A 34 0.10 15.09 -6.34
C ALA A 34 0.88 14.05 -7.16
N LEU A 35 1.25 12.93 -6.53
CA LEU A 35 2.00 11.86 -7.20
C LEU A 35 1.10 11.08 -8.16
N SER A 36 1.66 10.70 -9.30
CA SER A 36 1.03 9.67 -10.14
C SER A 36 0.91 8.35 -9.36
N HIS A 37 -0.01 7.48 -9.78
CA HIS A 37 -0.17 6.16 -9.15
C HIS A 37 1.13 5.33 -9.14
N VAL A 38 1.97 5.45 -10.17
CA VAL A 38 3.25 4.72 -10.21
C VAL A 38 4.21 5.30 -9.17
N GLN A 39 4.35 6.62 -9.12
CA GLN A 39 5.21 7.29 -8.13
C GLN A 39 4.76 7.04 -6.69
N ALA A 40 3.45 7.02 -6.44
CA ALA A 40 2.91 6.70 -5.12
C ALA A 40 3.21 5.24 -4.71
N TRP A 41 3.17 4.30 -5.66
CA TRP A 41 3.59 2.93 -5.44
C TRP A 41 5.10 2.82 -5.17
N GLU A 42 5.94 3.49 -5.96
CA GLU A 42 7.39 3.52 -5.76
C GLU A 42 7.75 4.10 -4.39
N ALA A 43 7.08 5.19 -4.00
CA ALA A 43 7.32 5.86 -2.73
C ALA A 43 6.97 4.96 -1.52
N ILE A 44 5.79 4.32 -1.50
CA ILE A 44 5.41 3.45 -0.38
C ILE A 44 6.27 2.18 -0.31
N GLU A 45 6.64 1.57 -1.45
CA GLU A 45 7.55 0.41 -1.45
C GLU A 45 8.97 0.81 -1.03
N GLY A 46 9.42 2.02 -1.40
CA GLY A 46 10.68 2.60 -0.92
C GLY A 46 10.68 2.82 0.60
N GLU A 47 9.62 3.41 1.15
CA GLU A 47 9.47 3.59 2.61
C GLU A 47 9.46 2.24 3.34
N ARG A 48 8.80 1.21 2.79
CA ARG A 48 8.77 -0.16 3.34
C ARG A 48 10.13 -0.83 3.29
N ALA A 49 10.83 -0.76 2.16
CA ALA A 49 12.14 -1.36 1.99
C ALA A 49 13.18 -0.74 2.94
N ALA A 50 13.11 0.59 3.16
CA ALA A 50 14.01 1.31 4.05
C ALA A 50 13.97 0.83 5.51
N VAL A 51 12.88 0.18 5.93
CA VAL A 51 12.70 -0.37 7.28
C VAL A 51 12.66 -1.90 7.30
N GLY A 52 13.05 -2.55 6.19
CA GLY A 52 13.11 -4.01 6.09
C GLY A 52 11.76 -4.71 5.99
N LEU A 53 10.67 -3.98 5.68
CA LEU A 53 9.38 -4.62 5.41
C LEU A 53 9.40 -5.32 4.05
N PRO A 54 8.74 -6.48 3.91
CA PRO A 54 8.61 -7.15 2.63
C PRO A 54 7.80 -6.28 1.66
N PRO A 55 7.97 -6.47 0.34
CA PRO A 55 7.18 -5.76 -0.66
C PRO A 55 5.68 -5.96 -0.42
N GLY A 56 4.90 -4.89 -0.50
CA GLY A 56 3.44 -5.00 -0.45
C GLY A 56 2.90 -5.55 -1.77
N TYR A 57 3.41 -5.02 -2.88
CA TYR A 57 3.13 -5.46 -4.24
C TYR A 57 4.42 -5.50 -5.06
N THR A 58 4.63 -6.57 -5.83
CA THR A 58 5.90 -6.83 -6.54
C THR A 58 6.09 -5.99 -7.80
N SER A 59 5.06 -5.28 -8.24
CA SER A 59 5.10 -4.39 -9.40
C SER A 59 3.96 -3.36 -9.35
N PRO A 60 4.08 -2.22 -10.08
CA PRO A 60 2.98 -1.27 -10.21
C PRO A 60 1.71 -1.92 -10.75
N GLU A 61 1.87 -2.90 -11.64
CA GLU A 61 0.76 -3.63 -12.26
C GLU A 61 0.03 -4.52 -11.25
N SER A 62 0.76 -5.22 -10.38
CA SER A 62 0.15 -6.02 -9.31
C SER A 62 -0.61 -5.14 -8.30
N CYS A 63 -0.08 -3.96 -7.98
CA CYS A 63 -0.77 -2.95 -7.18
C CYS A 63 -2.06 -2.48 -7.87
N ARG A 64 -2.00 -2.16 -9.17
CA ARG A 64 -3.16 -1.75 -9.99
C ARG A 64 -4.26 -2.80 -10.01
N VAL A 65 -3.90 -4.08 -10.16
CA VAL A 65 -4.86 -5.21 -10.14
C VAL A 65 -5.50 -5.34 -8.76
N ALA A 66 -4.70 -5.32 -7.69
CA ALA A 66 -5.21 -5.41 -6.32
C ALA A 66 -6.15 -4.25 -5.98
N LYS A 67 -5.78 -3.02 -6.36
CA LYS A 67 -6.62 -1.83 -6.28
C LYS A 67 -7.96 -2.04 -6.96
N SER A 68 -7.92 -2.48 -8.23
CA SER A 68 -9.14 -2.70 -9.03
C SER A 68 -10.06 -3.74 -8.40
N ARG A 69 -9.51 -4.80 -7.79
CA ARG A 69 -10.28 -5.81 -7.05
C ARG A 69 -10.92 -5.22 -5.80
N LEU A 70 -10.18 -4.43 -5.03
CA LEU A 70 -10.68 -3.78 -3.82
C LEU A 70 -11.86 -2.85 -4.12
N PHE A 71 -11.75 -2.03 -5.18
CA PHE A 71 -12.85 -1.16 -5.60
C PHE A 71 -14.05 -1.94 -6.13
N ARG A 72 -13.85 -3.02 -6.89
CA ARG A 72 -14.95 -3.86 -7.37
C ARG A 72 -15.67 -4.61 -6.25
N ALA A 73 -14.94 -5.04 -5.22
CA ALA A 73 -15.53 -5.70 -4.06
C ALA A 73 -16.44 -4.77 -3.23
N GLY A 74 -16.28 -3.45 -3.36
CA GLY A 74 -17.15 -2.46 -2.73
C GLY A 74 -18.35 -2.00 -3.58
N LEU A 75 -18.50 -2.51 -4.81
CA LEU A 75 -19.63 -2.15 -5.68
C LEU A 75 -20.78 -3.13 -5.46
N VAL A 76 -21.89 -2.65 -4.90
CA VAL A 76 -23.17 -3.37 -4.89
C VAL A 76 -23.90 -3.06 -6.19
N ARG A 77 -24.32 -4.10 -6.91
CA ARG A 77 -25.16 -3.94 -8.10
C ARG A 77 -26.59 -3.69 -7.62
N ILE A 78 -27.09 -2.46 -7.74
CA ILE A 78 -28.52 -2.18 -7.56
C ILE A 78 -29.19 -2.58 -8.88
N MET A 79 -30.03 -3.62 -8.84
CA MET A 79 -30.97 -3.91 -9.92
C MET A 79 -32.24 -3.14 -9.60
N GLU A 80 -32.70 -2.28 -10.51
CA GLU A 80 -34.05 -1.75 -10.47
C GLU A 80 -34.99 -2.85 -10.97
N ASP A 81 -36.01 -3.17 -10.17
CA ASP A 81 -37.12 -4.09 -10.52
C ASP A 81 -38.12 -3.43 -11.48
#